data_AF-A0A1F8Q7U8-F1
#
_entry.id   AF-A0A1F8Q7U8-F1
#
_cell.length_a   1.000
_cell.length_b   1.000
_cell.length_c   1.000
_cell.angle_alpha   90.00
_cell.angle_beta   90.00
_cell.angle_gamma   90.00
#
_symmetry.space_group_name_H-M   'P 1'
#
loop_
_entity.id
_entity.type
_entity.pdbx_description
1 polymer ?
#
loop_
_entity_poly.entity_id
_entity_poly.type
_entity_poly.pdbx_seq_one_letter_code
_entity_poly.pdbx_strand_id
1 'polypeptide(L)'
;MQILAYEEDALTFWALQNKLPIILHTLQDSSLPSQCDVFFKPSFGRGGGERSSQFGEFAFILLTEHCVYLGESKWDKSAEKIVDGVLTIREEQQHRHWMFKFCIEEWVYGCHSNWQEFVEIAGPNLQKRGITKPLDPINSLLASNLQIVLGVIKQHYTARPTVRNVLLYFHDRMLNAQLPHQAGKDFLVVSIDYKDGLLGNFVKISC
;
A
#
# COMPACT_ATOMS: atom_id res chain seq x y z
N MET A 1 6.34 20.57 -20.86
CA MET A 1 6.51 19.12 -21.11
C MET A 1 5.23 18.41 -20.69
N GLN A 2 4.80 17.37 -21.41
CA GLN A 2 3.65 16.54 -21.03
C GLN A 2 4.14 15.11 -20.80
N ILE A 3 3.80 14.51 -19.65
CA ILE A 3 4.05 13.10 -19.38
C ILE A 3 2.74 12.35 -19.60
N LEU A 4 2.75 11.42 -20.56
CA LEU A 4 1.65 10.52 -20.85
C LEU A 4 2.06 9.14 -20.36
N ALA A 5 1.24 8.55 -19.50
CA ALA A 5 1.51 7.26 -18.88
C ALA A 5 0.28 6.36 -18.99
N TYR A 6 0.48 5.06 -18.95
CA TYR A 6 -0.58 4.06 -18.98
C TYR A 6 -0.19 2.93 -18.01
N GLU A 7 -1.07 1.95 -17.83
CA GLU A 7 -0.95 0.86 -16.85
C GLU A 7 -1.33 1.24 -15.41
N GLU A 8 -1.45 0.21 -14.58
CA GLU A 8 -1.94 0.27 -13.20
C GLU A 8 -1.15 1.26 -12.32
N ASP A 9 0.18 1.28 -12.46
CA ASP A 9 1.04 2.18 -11.70
C ASP A 9 0.79 3.65 -12.06
N ALA A 10 0.62 3.95 -13.35
CA ALA A 10 0.33 5.30 -13.82
C ALA A 10 -1.03 5.79 -13.32
N LEU A 11 -2.04 4.91 -13.33
CA LEU A 11 -3.36 5.21 -12.79
C LEU A 11 -3.31 5.46 -11.28
N THR A 12 -2.52 4.66 -10.56
CA THR A 12 -2.29 4.84 -9.13
C THR A 12 -1.69 6.21 -8.86
N PHE A 13 -0.61 6.57 -9.55
CA PHE A 13 0.02 7.88 -9.40
C PHE A 13 -0.94 9.02 -9.75
N TRP A 14 -1.62 8.91 -10.89
CA TRP A 14 -2.61 9.90 -11.33
C TRP A 14 -3.73 10.10 -10.31
N ALA A 15 -4.26 9.02 -9.73
CA ALA A 15 -5.34 9.10 -8.76
C ALA A 15 -4.88 9.69 -7.43
N LEU A 16 -3.66 9.37 -6.98
CA LEU A 16 -3.07 10.00 -5.80
C LEU A 16 -2.88 11.52 -6.00
N GLN A 17 -2.57 11.97 -7.22
CA GLN A 17 -2.45 13.39 -7.52
C GLN A 17 -3.82 14.10 -7.65
N ASN A 18 -4.79 13.48 -8.32
CA ASN A 18 -5.99 14.17 -8.80
C ASN A 18 -7.28 13.78 -8.06
N LYS A 19 -7.26 12.65 -7.36
CA LYS A 19 -8.44 12.03 -6.74
C LYS A 19 -8.26 11.77 -5.24
N LEU A 20 -7.16 12.22 -4.63
CA LEU A 20 -6.92 12.07 -3.19
C LEU A 20 -8.08 12.58 -2.31
N PRO A 21 -8.71 13.75 -2.57
CA PRO A 21 -9.89 14.17 -1.80
C PRO A 21 -11.04 13.15 -1.85
N ILE A 22 -11.25 12.52 -3.02
CA ILE A 22 -12.30 11.51 -3.22
C ILE A 22 -11.94 10.21 -2.52
N ILE A 23 -10.66 9.81 -2.57
CA ILE A 23 -10.13 8.63 -1.87
C ILE A 23 -10.37 8.79 -0.36
N LEU A 24 -9.96 9.92 0.23
CA LEU A 24 -10.13 10.20 1.66
C LEU A 24 -11.61 10.22 2.06
N HIS A 25 -12.45 10.90 1.28
CA HIS A 25 -13.90 10.92 1.53
C HIS A 25 -14.51 9.52 1.53
N THR A 26 -14.15 8.67 0.57
CA THR A 26 -14.64 7.28 0.48
C THR A 26 -14.16 6.44 1.67
N LEU A 27 -12.94 6.68 2.14
CA LEU A 27 -12.38 6.03 3.32
C LEU A 27 -12.94 6.59 4.64
N GLN A 28 -13.81 7.60 4.57
CA GLN A 28 -14.33 8.36 5.71
C GLN A 28 -13.21 8.99 6.56
N ASP A 29 -12.13 9.40 5.91
CA ASP A 29 -11.01 10.09 6.52
C ASP A 29 -11.16 11.59 6.30
N SER A 30 -11.17 12.36 7.38
CA SER A 30 -11.36 13.81 7.38
C SER A 30 -10.08 14.62 7.15
N SER A 31 -8.94 13.94 6.95
CA SER A 31 -7.65 14.61 6.75
C SER A 31 -7.67 15.51 5.53
N LEU A 32 -6.94 16.62 5.60
CA LEU A 32 -6.73 17.48 4.44
C LEU A 32 -5.67 16.84 3.53
N PRO A 33 -5.90 16.76 2.20
CA PRO A 33 -4.91 16.22 1.26
C PRO A 33 -3.51 16.85 1.38
N SER A 34 -3.43 18.14 1.74
CA SER A 34 -2.17 18.87 1.92
C SER A 34 -1.40 18.50 3.18
N GLN A 35 -2.00 17.72 4.08
CA GLN A 35 -1.38 17.19 5.31
C GLN A 35 -1.04 15.71 5.17
N CYS A 36 -1.38 15.08 4.04
CA CYS A 36 -1.08 13.69 3.80
C CYS A 36 0.30 13.52 3.16
N ASP A 37 1.02 12.47 3.58
CA ASP A 37 2.23 12.01 2.91
C ASP A 37 1.94 10.73 2.12
N VAL A 38 2.59 10.57 0.97
CA VAL A 38 2.42 9.39 0.12
C VAL A 38 3.78 8.82 -0.27
N PHE A 39 3.99 7.55 0.05
CA PHE A 39 5.01 6.73 -0.61
C PHE A 39 4.40 6.10 -1.83
N PHE A 40 4.86 6.48 -3.02
CA PHE A 40 4.48 5.83 -4.26
C PHE A 40 5.43 4.68 -4.57
N LYS A 41 4.89 3.47 -4.77
CA LYS A 41 5.64 2.26 -5.09
C LYS A 41 6.84 1.92 -4.18
N PRO A 42 6.72 1.98 -2.84
CA PRO A 42 7.80 1.55 -1.96
C PRO A 42 8.02 0.04 -2.10
N SER A 43 9.27 -0.34 -2.39
CA SER A 43 9.68 -1.72 -2.67
C SER A 43 10.59 -2.26 -1.57
N PHE A 44 10.25 -3.46 -1.10
CA PHE A 44 10.99 -4.22 -0.09
C PHE A 44 11.42 -5.58 -0.68
N GLY A 45 11.74 -5.58 -1.98
CA GLY A 45 12.22 -6.74 -2.75
C GLY A 45 11.10 -7.62 -3.32
N ARG A 46 11.29 -8.14 -4.55
CA ARG A 46 10.22 -8.80 -5.35
C ARG A 46 10.49 -10.26 -5.72
N GLY A 47 11.60 -10.86 -5.28
CA GLY A 47 12.06 -12.18 -5.76
C GLY A 47 12.30 -13.21 -4.66
N GLY A 48 11.91 -12.93 -3.42
CA GLY A 48 12.25 -13.78 -2.29
C GLY A 48 11.29 -14.93 -2.03
N GLY A 49 11.79 -16.17 -2.06
CA GLY A 49 11.08 -17.35 -1.57
C GLY A 49 10.78 -17.29 -0.06
N GLU A 50 10.19 -18.34 0.52
CA GLU A 50 9.76 -18.37 1.92
C GLU A 50 10.87 -18.01 2.94
N ARG A 51 12.13 -18.30 2.62
CA ARG A 51 13.29 -18.00 3.49
C ARG A 51 13.90 -16.61 3.27
N SER A 52 13.35 -15.83 2.35
CA SER A 52 13.84 -14.48 2.06
C SER A 52 13.05 -13.46 2.85
N SER A 53 13.75 -12.43 3.34
CA SER A 53 13.16 -11.27 3.99
C SER A 53 12.39 -10.35 3.05
N GLN A 54 12.54 -10.54 1.73
CA GLN A 54 11.79 -9.78 0.74
C GLN A 54 10.30 -10.11 0.84
N PHE A 55 9.47 -9.08 0.98
CA PHE A 55 8.02 -9.23 1.12
C PHE A 55 7.21 -8.42 0.10
N GLY A 56 7.85 -7.77 -0.88
CA GLY A 56 7.18 -7.22 -2.05
C GLY A 56 7.14 -5.70 -2.12
N GLU A 57 6.24 -5.19 -2.94
CA GLU A 57 6.09 -3.77 -3.28
C GLU A 57 4.61 -3.38 -3.12
N PHE A 58 4.35 -2.27 -2.45
CA PHE A 58 3.01 -1.69 -2.39
C PHE A 58 2.78 -0.79 -3.59
N ALA A 59 1.53 -0.64 -4.05
CA ALA A 59 1.22 0.40 -5.03
C ALA A 59 1.44 1.79 -4.42
N PHE A 60 1.02 1.95 -3.15
CA PHE A 60 1.30 3.13 -2.35
C PHE A 60 1.19 2.85 -0.84
N ILE A 61 1.73 3.76 -0.05
CA ILE A 61 1.41 3.91 1.38
C ILE A 61 0.98 5.35 1.58
N LEU A 62 -0.22 5.56 2.11
CA LEU A 62 -0.77 6.89 2.40
C LEU A 62 -0.80 7.11 3.90
N LEU A 63 -0.19 8.20 4.36
CA LEU A 63 -0.22 8.66 5.74
C LEU A 63 -1.23 9.80 5.84
N THR A 64 -2.22 9.64 6.70
CA THR A 64 -3.22 10.66 7.03
C THR A 64 -3.07 11.08 8.48
N GLU A 65 -3.92 11.97 9.00
CA GLU A 65 -3.77 12.47 10.38
C GLU A 65 -3.80 11.34 11.42
N HIS A 66 -4.58 10.28 11.17
CA HIS A 66 -4.82 9.21 12.14
C HIS A 66 -4.68 7.79 11.57
N CYS A 67 -4.39 7.64 10.27
CA CYS A 67 -4.40 6.35 9.61
C CYS A 67 -3.25 6.16 8.62
N VAL A 68 -2.60 4.99 8.70
CA VAL A 68 -1.71 4.49 7.65
C VAL A 68 -2.51 3.55 6.75
N TYR A 69 -2.69 3.95 5.50
CA TYR A 69 -3.32 3.11 4.48
C TYR A 69 -2.25 2.39 3.66
N LEU A 70 -2.24 1.06 3.73
CA LEU A 70 -1.41 0.19 2.90
C LEU A 70 -2.19 -0.10 1.61
N GLY A 71 -1.65 0.32 0.48
CA GLY A 71 -2.37 0.39 -0.78
C GLY A 71 -1.98 -0.67 -1.80
N GLU A 72 -2.98 -1.38 -2.32
CA GLU A 72 -2.92 -2.12 -3.58
C GLU A 72 -3.69 -1.38 -4.66
N SER A 73 -3.44 -1.73 -5.91
CA SER A 73 -4.16 -1.19 -7.05
C SER A 73 -4.52 -2.30 -8.02
N LYS A 74 -5.70 -2.18 -8.63
CA LYS A 74 -6.21 -3.04 -9.70
C LYS A 74 -7.04 -2.19 -10.66
N TRP A 75 -7.21 -2.67 -11.88
CA TRP A 75 -7.98 -1.96 -12.89
C TRP A 75 -8.81 -2.92 -13.74
N ASP A 76 -9.83 -2.39 -14.39
CA ASP A 76 -10.78 -3.13 -15.23
C ASP A 76 -10.17 -3.93 -16.40
N LYS A 77 -8.93 -3.60 -16.78
CA LYS A 77 -8.14 -4.31 -17.80
C LYS A 77 -7.21 -5.37 -17.23
N SER A 78 -7.20 -5.56 -15.91
CA SER A 78 -6.39 -6.58 -15.24
C SER A 78 -7.00 -7.98 -15.39
N ALA A 79 -6.18 -9.02 -15.23
CA ALA A 79 -6.62 -10.41 -15.36
C ALA A 79 -7.38 -10.92 -14.11
N GLU A 80 -7.38 -10.12 -13.04
CA GLU A 80 -8.00 -10.41 -11.76
C GLU A 80 -9.51 -10.59 -11.90
N LYS A 81 -10.01 -11.73 -11.41
CA LYS A 81 -11.43 -12.07 -11.48
C LYS A 81 -12.18 -11.46 -10.31
N ILE A 82 -13.35 -10.91 -10.61
CA ILE A 82 -14.35 -10.51 -9.63
C ILE A 82 -15.44 -11.58 -9.66
N VAL A 83 -15.68 -12.21 -8.52
CA VAL A 83 -16.71 -13.25 -8.36
C VAL A 83 -17.68 -12.77 -7.30
N ASP A 84 -18.96 -12.69 -7.63
CA ASP A 84 -20.02 -12.18 -6.73
C ASP A 84 -19.69 -10.81 -6.12
N GLY A 85 -19.01 -9.94 -6.88
CA GLY A 85 -18.61 -8.60 -6.45
C GLY A 85 -17.41 -8.56 -5.49
N VAL A 86 -16.72 -9.69 -5.30
CA VAL A 86 -15.50 -9.80 -4.50
C VAL A 86 -14.29 -9.94 -5.42
N LEU A 87 -13.30 -9.05 -5.28
CA LEU A 87 -12.01 -9.17 -5.93
C LEU A 87 -11.06 -10.02 -5.08
N THR A 88 -10.46 -11.04 -5.69
CA THR A 88 -9.47 -11.88 -5.00
C THR A 88 -8.15 -11.14 -4.86
N ILE A 89 -7.71 -10.94 -3.61
CA ILE A 89 -6.35 -10.47 -3.30
C ILE A 89 -5.46 -11.70 -3.12
N ARG A 90 -4.33 -11.73 -3.81
CA ARG A 90 -3.41 -12.88 -3.77
C ARG A 90 -2.75 -13.00 -2.41
N GLU A 91 -2.37 -14.22 -2.02
CA GLU A 91 -1.83 -14.50 -0.69
C GLU A 91 -0.55 -13.69 -0.41
N GLU A 92 0.31 -13.52 -1.40
CA GLU A 92 1.54 -12.73 -1.29
C GLU A 92 1.27 -11.24 -1.02
N GLN A 93 0.17 -10.69 -1.54
CA GLN A 93 -0.25 -9.32 -1.26
C GLN A 93 -0.76 -9.21 0.18
N GLN A 94 -1.57 -10.17 0.64
CA GLN A 94 -2.02 -10.20 2.03
C GLN A 94 -0.84 -10.33 3.00
N HIS A 95 0.10 -11.21 2.69
CA HIS A 95 1.28 -11.45 3.51
C HIS A 95 2.15 -10.20 3.66
N ARG A 96 2.38 -9.47 2.57
CA ARG A 96 3.09 -8.18 2.59
C ARG A 96 2.45 -7.18 3.53
N HIS A 97 1.13 -7.04 3.47
CA HIS A 97 0.40 -6.10 4.33
C HIS A 97 0.53 -6.48 5.80
N TRP A 98 0.44 -7.77 6.11
CA TRP A 98 0.68 -8.29 7.46
C TRP A 98 2.09 -8.02 7.96
N MET A 99 3.11 -8.32 7.14
CA MET A 99 4.51 -8.09 7.45
C MET A 99 4.81 -6.62 7.72
N PHE A 100 4.29 -5.73 6.88
CA PHE A 100 4.52 -4.29 7.03
C PHE A 100 3.76 -3.71 8.23
N LYS A 101 2.52 -4.17 8.48
CA LYS A 101 1.77 -3.80 9.69
C LYS A 101 2.52 -4.22 10.96
N PHE A 102 3.06 -5.44 10.98
CA PHE A 102 3.92 -5.89 12.08
C PHE A 102 5.13 -4.96 12.27
N CYS A 103 5.79 -4.58 11.17
CA CYS A 103 6.91 -3.64 11.24
C CYS A 103 6.48 -2.28 11.81
N ILE A 104 5.32 -1.72 11.43
CA ILE A 104 4.81 -0.50 12.06
C ILE A 104 4.60 -0.70 13.56
N GLU A 105 3.89 -1.76 13.96
CA GLU A 105 3.55 -2.01 15.36
C GLU A 105 4.79 -2.15 16.26
N GLU A 106 5.78 -2.90 15.80
CA GLU A 106 6.95 -3.26 16.60
C GLU A 106 8.11 -2.27 16.40
N TRP A 107 8.44 -1.83 15.19
CA TRP A 107 9.56 -0.88 15.00
C TRP A 107 9.20 0.55 15.41
N VAL A 108 8.03 1.03 14.99
CA VAL A 108 7.66 2.44 15.23
C VAL A 108 7.27 2.63 16.70
N TYR A 109 6.59 1.65 17.28
CA TYR A 109 5.97 1.74 18.61
C TYR A 109 6.41 0.67 19.61
N GLY A 110 7.22 -0.31 19.22
CA GLY A 110 7.99 -1.13 20.15
C GLY A 110 9.31 -0.42 20.42
N CYS A 111 9.69 -0.29 21.69
CA CYS A 111 10.78 0.57 22.15
C CYS A 111 12.19 0.06 21.76
N HIS A 112 12.44 -0.22 20.49
CA HIS A 112 13.74 -0.65 19.97
C HIS A 112 14.62 0.57 19.69
N SER A 113 15.87 0.50 20.13
CA SER A 113 16.86 1.56 19.96
C SER A 113 17.52 1.54 18.58
N ASN A 114 17.55 0.38 17.92
CA ASN A 114 18.20 0.18 16.62
C ASN A 114 17.68 -1.08 15.89
N TRP A 115 18.03 -1.23 14.61
CA TRP A 115 17.52 -2.32 13.75
C TRP A 115 17.93 -3.71 14.22
N GLN A 116 19.15 -3.85 14.76
CA GLN A 116 19.62 -5.12 15.30
C GLN A 116 18.73 -5.59 16.45
N GLU A 117 18.45 -4.70 17.41
CA GLU A 117 17.56 -5.00 18.54
C GLU A 117 16.15 -5.36 18.06
N PHE A 118 15.63 -4.65 17.06
CA PHE A 118 14.33 -4.99 16.46
C PHE A 118 14.32 -6.40 15.85
N VAL A 119 15.32 -6.77 15.07
CA VAL A 119 15.41 -8.11 14.47
C VAL A 119 15.51 -9.19 15.55
N GLU A 120 16.33 -8.97 16.58
CA GLU A 120 16.57 -9.92 17.66
C GLU A 120 15.34 -10.12 18.57
N ILE A 121 14.60 -9.04 18.88
CA ILE A 121 13.47 -9.06 19.82
C ILE A 121 12.14 -9.34 19.10
N ALA A 122 11.87 -8.65 17.99
CA ALA A 122 10.61 -8.77 17.27
C ALA A 122 10.59 -9.98 16.32
N GLY A 123 11.73 -10.37 15.75
CA GLY A 123 11.83 -11.54 14.86
C GLY A 123 11.19 -12.82 15.43
N PRO A 124 11.46 -13.19 16.69
CA PRO A 124 10.78 -14.32 17.34
C PRO A 124 9.25 -14.14 17.49
N ASN A 125 8.76 -12.91 17.66
CA ASN A 125 7.32 -12.63 17.75
C ASN A 125 6.61 -12.79 16.40
N LEU A 126 7.32 -12.50 15.30
CA LEU A 126 6.84 -12.70 13.94
C LEU A 126 6.48 -14.18 13.69
N GLN A 127 7.35 -15.10 14.12
CA GLN A 127 7.12 -16.55 14.00
C GLN A 127 5.94 -17.03 14.85
N LYS A 128 5.77 -16.48 16.06
CA LYS A 128 4.61 -16.78 16.92
C LYS A 128 3.28 -16.35 16.28
N ARG A 129 3.31 -15.32 15.41
CA ARG A 129 2.15 -14.87 14.63
C ARG A 129 1.95 -15.68 13.33
N GLY A 130 2.71 -16.75 13.12
CA GLY A 130 2.58 -17.63 11.96
C GLY A 130 3.27 -17.13 10.68
N ILE A 131 4.08 -16.08 10.77
CA ILE A 131 4.84 -15.56 9.63
C ILE A 131 6.22 -16.22 9.61
N THR A 132 6.52 -16.90 8.50
CA THR A 132 7.77 -17.67 8.33
C THR A 132 8.91 -16.86 7.71
N LYS A 133 8.58 -15.75 7.01
CA LYS A 133 9.58 -14.88 6.40
C LYS A 133 10.41 -14.17 7.48
N PRO A 134 11.76 -14.18 7.40
CA PRO A 134 12.59 -13.46 8.36
C PRO A 134 12.50 -11.93 8.13
N LEU A 135 12.88 -11.14 9.14
CA LEU A 135 13.11 -9.71 8.96
C LEU A 135 14.42 -9.47 8.16
N ASP A 136 14.52 -8.30 7.53
CA ASP A 136 15.70 -7.95 6.74
C ASP A 136 16.97 -7.92 7.61
N PRO A 137 18.07 -8.56 7.19
CA PRO A 137 19.29 -8.58 7.97
C PRO A 137 19.89 -7.18 8.10
N ILE A 138 20.62 -6.99 9.19
CA ILE A 138 21.33 -5.75 9.51
C ILE A 138 22.23 -5.36 8.33
N ASN A 139 22.32 -4.07 8.05
CA ASN A 139 23.12 -3.47 6.97
C ASN A 139 22.69 -3.86 5.53
N SER A 140 21.56 -4.54 5.34
CA SER A 140 21.02 -4.74 4.00
C SER A 140 20.37 -3.46 3.45
N LEU A 141 20.40 -3.29 2.13
CA LEU A 141 19.70 -2.18 1.46
C LEU A 141 18.20 -2.20 1.77
N LEU A 142 17.60 -3.39 1.86
CA LEU A 142 16.18 -3.55 2.17
C LEU A 142 15.86 -3.11 3.60
N ALA A 143 16.70 -3.50 4.58
CA ALA A 143 16.58 -2.99 5.95
C ALA A 143 16.71 -1.46 5.99
N SER A 144 17.62 -0.87 5.23
CA SER A 144 17.77 0.59 5.17
C SER A 144 16.55 1.27 4.56
N ASN A 145 16.02 0.76 3.44
CA ASN A 145 14.81 1.30 2.81
C ASN A 145 13.60 1.20 3.74
N LEU A 146 13.45 0.06 4.42
CA LEU A 146 12.38 -0.16 5.37
C LEU A 146 12.49 0.78 6.58
N GLN A 147 13.69 0.97 7.13
CA GLN A 147 13.94 1.94 8.19
C GLN A 147 13.62 3.37 7.79
N ILE A 148 13.93 3.78 6.55
CA ILE A 148 13.60 5.12 6.05
C ILE A 148 12.08 5.32 6.04
N VAL A 149 11.32 4.39 5.42
CA VAL A 149 9.86 4.48 5.35
C VAL A 149 9.25 4.48 6.75
N LEU A 150 9.66 3.55 7.61
CA LEU A 150 9.16 3.47 8.99
C LEU A 150 9.57 4.68 9.84
N GLY A 151 10.73 5.28 9.57
CA GLY A 151 11.21 6.49 10.23
C GLY A 151 10.34 7.70 9.90
N VAL A 152 9.94 7.86 8.62
CA VAL A 152 8.98 8.89 8.22
C VAL A 152 7.62 8.65 8.86
N ILE A 153 7.12 7.41 8.89
CA ILE A 153 5.88 7.06 9.61
C ILE A 153 6.00 7.47 11.08
N LYS A 154 7.11 7.12 11.76
CA LYS A 154 7.34 7.49 13.16
C LYS A 154 7.30 9.00 13.40
N GLN A 155 7.82 9.78 12.47
CA GLN A 155 7.84 11.24 12.56
C GLN A 155 6.49 11.88 12.25
N HIS A 156 5.72 11.28 11.35
CA HIS A 156 4.39 11.77 10.95
C HIS A 156 3.39 11.71 12.12
N TYR A 157 3.50 10.71 12.99
CA TYR A 157 2.51 10.44 14.03
C TYR A 157 3.02 10.66 15.45
N THR A 158 2.31 11.51 16.22
CA THR A 158 2.54 11.67 17.66
C THR A 158 1.87 10.58 18.50
N ALA A 159 0.76 10.01 18.03
CA ALA A 159 0.05 8.90 18.63
C ALA A 159 0.01 7.70 17.66
N ARG A 160 -0.18 6.48 18.16
CA ARG A 160 -0.24 5.29 17.31
C ARG A 160 -1.42 5.39 16.33
N PRO A 161 -1.19 5.37 15.00
CA PRO A 161 -2.26 5.42 14.01
C PRO A 161 -2.95 4.07 13.87
N THR A 162 -4.14 4.10 13.29
CA THR A 162 -4.77 2.88 12.78
C THR A 162 -4.08 2.46 11.48
N VAL A 163 -3.85 1.17 11.27
CA VAL A 163 -3.31 0.65 10.00
C VAL A 163 -4.41 -0.11 9.27
N ARG A 164 -4.73 0.30 8.04
CA ARG A 164 -5.82 -0.29 7.23
C ARG A 164 -5.33 -0.65 5.83
N ASN A 165 -5.87 -1.73 5.26
CA ASN A 165 -5.56 -2.13 3.90
C ASN A 165 -6.59 -1.51 2.94
N VAL A 166 -6.12 -0.98 1.82
CA VAL A 166 -6.95 -0.34 0.80
C VAL A 166 -6.62 -0.90 -0.56
N LEU A 167 -7.66 -1.16 -1.35
CA LEU A 167 -7.56 -1.42 -2.77
C LEU A 167 -8.14 -0.22 -3.53
N LEU A 168 -7.32 0.42 -4.37
CA LEU A 168 -7.84 1.29 -5.42
C LEU A 168 -8.22 0.44 -6.63
N TYR A 169 -9.50 0.46 -7.02
CA TYR A 169 -9.98 -0.22 -8.21
C TYR A 169 -10.34 0.78 -9.30
N PHE A 170 -9.55 0.81 -10.37
CA PHE A 170 -9.71 1.74 -11.49
C PHE A 170 -10.69 1.19 -12.52
N HIS A 171 -11.66 2.01 -12.92
CA HIS A 171 -12.62 1.67 -13.98
C HIS A 171 -12.90 2.87 -14.90
N ASP A 172 -13.28 2.63 -16.15
CA ASP A 172 -13.66 3.69 -17.11
C ASP A 172 -15.18 3.85 -17.34
N ARG A 173 -16.02 3.12 -16.58
CA ARG A 173 -17.51 3.08 -16.67
C ARG A 173 -18.08 2.83 -18.08
N MET A 174 -17.26 2.54 -19.09
CA MET A 174 -17.72 2.29 -20.46
C MET A 174 -18.13 0.84 -20.68
N LEU A 175 -17.87 -0.04 -19.70
CA LEU A 175 -18.16 -1.45 -19.76
C LEU A 175 -19.06 -1.84 -18.59
N ASN A 176 -19.88 -2.88 -18.79
CA ASN A 176 -20.65 -3.61 -17.76
C ASN A 176 -19.74 -4.26 -16.70
N ALA A 177 -18.65 -3.60 -16.31
CA ALA A 177 -17.68 -4.06 -15.34
C ALA A 177 -18.35 -4.12 -13.98
N GLN A 178 -18.46 -5.33 -13.46
CA GLN A 178 -18.87 -5.58 -12.10
C GLN A 178 -17.82 -4.92 -11.19
N LEU A 179 -18.17 -3.80 -10.56
CA LEU A 179 -17.28 -3.15 -9.61
C LEU A 179 -17.19 -4.02 -8.34
N PRO A 180 -15.98 -4.22 -7.79
CA PRO A 180 -15.86 -4.93 -6.54
C PRO A 180 -16.39 -4.05 -5.41
N HIS A 181 -17.29 -4.59 -4.60
CA HIS A 181 -17.68 -3.96 -3.33
C HIS A 181 -16.80 -4.45 -2.17
N GLN A 182 -16.07 -5.54 -2.39
CA GLN A 182 -15.15 -6.13 -1.42
C GLN A 182 -13.88 -6.63 -2.12
N ALA A 183 -12.77 -6.60 -1.40
CA ALA A 183 -11.52 -7.21 -1.83
C ALA A 183 -10.89 -8.02 -0.69
N GLY A 184 -10.70 -9.33 -0.90
CA GLY A 184 -10.27 -10.23 0.17
C GLY A 184 -11.14 -10.10 1.44
N LYS A 185 -10.56 -10.33 2.62
CA LYS A 185 -11.27 -10.19 3.90
C LYS A 185 -11.13 -8.80 4.53
N ASP A 186 -9.98 -8.16 4.34
CA ASP A 186 -9.57 -7.03 5.18
C ASP A 186 -9.26 -5.75 4.39
N PHE A 187 -9.58 -5.69 3.09
CA PHE A 187 -9.34 -4.50 2.27
C PHE A 187 -10.60 -3.68 2.11
N LEU A 188 -10.47 -2.38 2.37
CA LEU A 188 -11.43 -1.39 1.93
C LEU A 188 -11.26 -1.19 0.43
N VAL A 189 -12.38 -1.11 -0.30
CA VAL A 189 -12.35 -0.87 -1.74
C VAL A 189 -12.73 0.58 -2.02
N VAL A 190 -11.89 1.27 -2.78
CA VAL A 190 -12.17 2.60 -3.33
C VAL A 190 -12.18 2.48 -4.85
N SER A 191 -13.36 2.57 -5.44
CA SER A 191 -13.51 2.58 -6.90
C SER A 191 -13.22 3.97 -7.45
N ILE A 192 -12.29 4.06 -8.39
CA ILE A 192 -11.86 5.31 -9.01
C ILE A 192 -12.24 5.31 -10.49
N ASP A 193 -13.12 6.24 -10.85
CA ASP A 193 -13.40 6.56 -12.24
C ASP A 193 -12.22 7.35 -12.83
N TYR A 194 -11.52 6.75 -13.80
CA TYR A 194 -10.38 7.38 -14.46
C TYR A 194 -10.71 7.98 -15.83
N LYS A 195 -11.97 7.92 -16.27
CA LYS A 195 -12.38 8.35 -17.62
C LYS A 195 -12.01 9.80 -17.93
N ASP A 196 -12.26 10.71 -16.99
CA ASP A 196 -11.95 12.14 -17.16
C ASP A 196 -10.43 12.42 -17.21
N GLY A 197 -9.61 11.47 -16.77
CA GLY A 197 -8.15 11.54 -16.83
C GLY A 197 -7.56 11.08 -18.15
N LEU A 198 -8.37 10.49 -19.04
CA LEU A 198 -7.88 9.85 -20.25
C LEU A 198 -7.62 10.84 -21.40
N LEU A 199 -6.49 10.63 -22.06
CA LEU A 199 -6.16 11.11 -23.39
C LEU A 199 -5.88 9.88 -24.27
N GLY A 200 -6.93 9.37 -24.92
CA GLY A 200 -6.88 8.06 -25.58
C GLY A 200 -6.75 6.94 -24.54
N ASN A 201 -5.67 6.15 -24.61
CA ASN A 201 -5.35 5.09 -23.65
C ASN A 201 -4.40 5.52 -22.52
N PHE A 202 -4.07 6.81 -22.45
CA PHE A 202 -3.07 7.34 -21.53
C PHE A 202 -3.73 8.26 -20.50
N VAL A 203 -3.15 8.35 -19.31
CA VAL A 203 -3.42 9.44 -18.35
C VAL A 203 -2.31 10.48 -18.41
N LYS A 204 -2.69 11.74 -18.17
CA LYS A 204 -1.74 12.84 -18.07
C LYS A 204 -1.23 12.96 -16.64
N ILE A 205 0.08 12.88 -16.46
CA ILE A 205 0.73 13.09 -15.17
C ILE A 205 1.19 14.55 -15.07
N SER A 206 0.88 15.19 -13.95
CA SER A 206 1.33 16.55 -13.63
C SER A 206 2.70 16.48 -12.94
N CYS A 207 3.63 17.32 -13.38
CA CYS A 207 4.94 17.51 -12.74
C CYS A 207 4.90 18.73 -11.82
#